data_AF-A0A497J8P2-F1
#
_entry.id   AF-A0A497J8P2-F1
#
_cell.length_a   1.000
_cell.length_b   1.000
_cell.length_c   1.000
_cell.angle_alpha   90.00
_cell.angle_beta   90.00
_cell.angle_gamma   90.00
#
_symmetry.space_group_name_H-M   'P 1'
#
loop_
_entity.id
_entity.type
_entity.pdbx_description
1 polymer ?
#
loop_
_entity_poly.entity_id
_entity_poly.type
_entity_poly.pdbx_seq_one_letter_code
_entity_poly.pdbx_strand_id
1 'polypeptide(L)' 'MPSLTFFGGVNEIGGNKILLEDRDTKIFLDFGESFSFGKEFFTGYLYPRLRFG' A
#
# COMPACT_ATOMS: atom_id res chain seq x y z
N MET A 1 5.99 -20.99 17.29
CA MET A 1 4.84 -21.00 16.37
C MET A 1 5.03 -19.82 15.45
N PRO A 2 4.78 -19.99 14.14
CA PRO A 2 4.79 -18.86 13.24
C PRO A 2 3.68 -17.87 13.62
N SER A 3 3.97 -16.57 13.56
CA SER A 3 3.01 -15.49 13.78
C SER A 3 3.06 -14.46 12.66
N LEU A 4 1.89 -13.87 12.37
CA LEU A 4 1.74 -12.77 11.42
C LEU A 4 1.27 -11.52 12.16
N THR A 5 1.97 -10.41 11.95
CA THR A 5 1.53 -9.07 12.35
C THR A 5 1.32 -8.22 11.12
N PHE A 6 0.13 -7.65 10.98
CA PHE A 6 -0.25 -6.82 9.83
C PHE A 6 -0.06 -5.33 10.17
N PHE A 7 0.93 -4.70 9.54
CA PHE A 7 1.23 -3.27 9.71
C PHE A 7 0.59 -2.38 8.63
N GLY A 8 0.13 -2.98 7.51
CA GLY A 8 -0.54 -2.29 6.42
C GLY A 8 -1.25 -3.28 5.49
N GLY A 9 -2.16 -2.78 4.64
CA GLY A 9 -3.03 -3.61 3.79
C GLY A 9 -4.28 -4.14 4.49
N VAL A 10 -4.57 -3.70 5.73
CA VAL A 10 -5.78 -4.11 6.47
C VAL A 10 -6.90 -3.12 6.20
N ASN A 11 -8.01 -3.60 5.63
CA ASN A 11 -9.17 -2.77 5.24
C ASN A 11 -8.81 -1.61 4.27
N GLU A 12 -7.75 -1.76 3.48
CA GLU A 12 -7.32 -0.80 2.46
C GLU A 12 -6.86 -1.52 1.18
N ILE A 13 -6.62 -0.76 0.11
CA ILE A 13 -6.05 -1.25 -1.15
C ILE A 13 -4.59 -0.77 -1.25
N GLY A 14 -3.67 -1.70 -1.49
CA GLY A 14 -2.23 -1.42 -1.45
C GLY A 14 -1.69 -1.34 -0.02
N GLY A 15 -0.48 -0.83 0.16
CA GLY A 15 0.06 -0.55 1.50
C GLY A 15 0.62 -1.75 2.27
N ASN A 16 0.64 -2.96 1.67
CA ASN A 16 0.96 -4.19 2.41
C ASN A 16 2.32 -4.12 3.09
N LYS A 17 2.30 -4.40 4.40
CA LYS A 17 3.49 -4.55 5.24
C LYS A 17 3.16 -5.62 6.26
N ILE A 18 3.70 -6.81 6.06
CA ILE A 18 3.37 -7.98 6.89
C ILE A 18 4.65 -8.50 7.51
N LEU A 19 4.66 -8.59 8.83
CA LEU A 19 5.75 -9.21 9.56
C LEU A 19 5.42 -10.68 9.82
N LEU A 20 6.25 -11.57 9.28
CA LEU A 20 6.29 -12.98 9.61
C LEU A 20 7.41 -13.23 10.61
N GLU A 21 7.08 -13.85 11.73
CA GLU A 21 8.06 -14.26 12.76
C GLU A 21 7.96 -15.77 12.98
N ASP A 22 9.10 -16.45 12.99
CA ASP A 22 9.23 -17.82 13.49
C ASP A 22 10.59 -17.97 14.19
N ARG A 23 10.56 -18.41 15.45
CA ARG A 23 11.73 -18.52 16.33
C ARG A 23 12.52 -17.21 16.43
N ASP A 24 13.78 -17.20 16.00
CA ASP A 24 14.72 -16.08 15.96
C ASP A 24 14.74 -15.35 14.61
N THR A 25 13.93 -15.79 13.65
CA THR A 25 13.88 -15.23 12.31
C THR A 25 12.69 -14.30 12.14
N LYS A 26 12.93 -13.14 11.52
CA LYS A 26 11.92 -12.15 11.17
C LYS A 26 12.04 -11.76 9.71
N ILE A 27 10.91 -11.78 9.00
CA ILE A 27 10.84 -11.38 7.60
C ILE A 27 9.70 -10.36 7.46
N PHE A 28 10.03 -9.19 6.94
CA PHE A 28 9.03 -8.27 6.42
C PHE A 28 8.73 -8.62 4.97
N LEU A 29 7.45 -8.86 4.68
CA LEU A 29 6.94 -9.15 3.36
C LEU A 29 6.27 -7.90 2.80
N ASP A 30 6.66 -7.59 1.56
CA ASP A 30 6.32 -6.35 0.85
C ASP A 30 6.83 -5.10 1.59
N PHE A 31 6.78 -3.95 0.93
CA PHE A 31 6.91 -2.62 1.53
C PHE A 31 6.03 -1.67 0.73
N GLY A 32 4.83 -2.16 0.38
CA GLY A 32 3.92 -1.51 -0.54
C GLY A 32 3.41 -0.20 0.01
N GLU A 33 3.14 0.74 -0.88
CA GLU A 33 2.54 2.03 -0.57
C GLU A 33 1.01 1.96 -0.78
N SER A 34 0.24 2.72 0.00
CA SER A 34 -1.23 2.68 -0.11
C SER A 34 -1.68 3.25 -1.46
N PHE A 35 -2.75 2.71 -2.04
CA PHE A 35 -3.23 3.16 -3.36
C PHE A 35 -3.60 4.65 -3.40
N SER A 36 -4.06 5.20 -2.27
CA SER A 36 -4.39 6.62 -2.12
C SER A 36 -3.18 7.53 -1.98
N PHE A 37 -1.97 6.97 -1.82
CA PHE A 37 -0.75 7.75 -1.68
C PHE A 37 -0.51 8.63 -2.89
N GLY A 38 -0.20 9.90 -2.65
CA GLY A 38 0.11 10.86 -3.70
C GLY A 38 -1.08 11.20 -4.62
N LYS A 39 -2.31 10.79 -4.28
CA LYS A 39 -3.50 11.06 -5.09
C LYS A 39 -3.63 12.54 -5.45
N GLU A 40 -3.40 13.43 -4.51
CA GLU A 40 -3.48 14.89 -4.70
C GLU A 40 -2.51 15.43 -5.75
N PHE A 41 -1.40 14.73 -5.98
CA PHE A 41 -0.34 15.13 -6.91
C PHE A 41 -0.44 14.41 -8.26
N PHE A 42 -0.83 13.13 -8.25
CA PHE A 42 -0.73 12.26 -9.41
C PHE A 42 -2.08 11.88 -10.04
N THR A 43 -3.22 12.39 -9.59
CA THR A 43 -4.52 12.05 -10.22
C THR A 43 -5.19 13.20 -10.98
N GLY A 44 -4.59 14.38 -11.01
CA GLY A 44 -5.11 15.54 -11.74
C GLY A 44 -5.32 15.32 -13.24
N TYR A 45 -4.58 14.40 -13.86
CA TYR A 45 -4.74 14.07 -15.28
C TYR A 45 -5.91 13.11 -15.58
N LEU A 46 -6.49 12.48 -14.56
CA LEU A 46 -7.61 11.53 -14.72
C LEU A 46 -8.94 12.24 -14.96
N TYR A 47 -9.02 13.55 -14.68
CA TYR A 47 -10.20 14.35 -14.97
C TYR A 47 -10.38 14.53 -16.49
N PRO A 48 -11.63 14.65 -16.98
CA PRO A 48 -11.89 14.99 -18.37
C PRO A 48 -11.11 16.25 -18.77
N ARG A 49 -10.36 16.17 -19.87
CA ARG A 49 -9.70 17.35 -20.43
C ARG A 49 -10.77 18.23 -21.06
N LEU A 50 -10.85 19.50 -20.65
CA LEU A 50 -11.67 20.49 -21.36
C LEU A 50 -11.15 20.57 -22.80
N ARG A 51 -12.01 20.25 -23.76
CA ARG A 51 -11.75 20.58 -25.17
C ARG A 51 -11.91 22.08 -25.28
N PHE A 52 -10.82 22.81 -25.46
CA PHE A 52 -10.91 24.18 -25.96
C PHE A 52 -11.31 24.10 -27.44
N GLY A 53 -12.45 24.70 -27.76
CA GLY A 53 -13.09 24.76 -29.07
C GLY A 53 -14.36 25.58 -28.95
#